data_AF-A0A358EDN2-F1
#
_entry.id   AF-A0A358EDN2-F1
#
_cell.length_a   1.000
_cell.length_b   1.000
_cell.length_c   1.000
_cell.angle_alpha   90.00
_cell.angle_beta   90.00
_cell.angle_gamma   90.00
#
_symmetry.space_group_name_H-M   'P 1'
#
loop_
_entity.id
_entity.type
_entity.pdbx_description
1 polymer ?
#
loop_
_entity_poly.entity_id
_entity_poly.type
_entity_poly.pdbx_seq_one_letter_code
_entity_poly.pdbx_strand_id
1 'polypeptide(L)'
;MFEERLRAVFGLALLLVIAWICSTDRRKVSWRLVGWGLTLQIGFALLVLRTPAGVAAFDALNHVVHAVLGYGTEGARFVFGNLVGSEVPVGTFGADGAFSSTDGVVAETGAFFAFRILPNIIFVSSLVTVLYHLGIMQKVVRVVAWTMQRTMRTSGAETLCTATNIFVGMMESPLVVKPYVERMTESEMMAIMTAGLATISGTVLAAYAGMLMPYHPDAAGHLIAASVMSAPAALVMSKLLVPETGEPVTTGVVAEEVERPDVNAIDAAARGAAEGLRLALVVGAMLI
;
A
#
# COMPACT_ATOMS: atom_id res chain seq x y z
N MET A 1 14.34 -26.54 7.56
CA MET A 1 14.09 -25.44 8.53
C MET A 1 15.33 -24.67 8.98
N PHE A 2 16.37 -25.28 9.57
CA PHE A 2 17.59 -24.51 9.98
C PHE A 2 18.34 -23.93 8.78
N GLU A 3 18.57 -24.75 7.74
CA GLU A 3 19.26 -24.30 6.52
C GLU A 3 18.55 -23.16 5.80
N GLU A 4 17.22 -23.21 5.69
CA GLU A 4 16.41 -22.17 5.04
C GLU A 4 16.52 -20.84 5.77
N ARG A 5 16.51 -20.87 7.11
CA ARG A 5 16.69 -19.67 7.94
C ARG A 5 18.10 -19.10 7.80
N LEU A 6 19.11 -19.96 7.75
CA LEU A 6 20.50 -19.53 7.51
C LEU A 6 20.64 -18.85 6.14
N ARG A 7 20.04 -19.43 5.09
CA ARG A 7 20.01 -18.85 3.74
C ARG A 7 19.30 -17.50 3.72
N ALA A 8 18.19 -17.36 4.43
CA ALA A 8 17.47 -16.08 4.53
C ALA A 8 18.31 -14.99 5.22
N VAL A 9 18.99 -15.33 6.34
CA VAL A 9 19.88 -14.40 7.05
C VAL A 9 21.07 -14.02 6.16
N PHE A 10 21.67 -14.98 5.46
CA PHE A 10 22.74 -14.71 4.52
C PHE A 10 22.29 -13.82 3.36
N GLY A 11 21.10 -14.07 2.80
CA GLY A 11 20.52 -13.24 1.75
C GLY A 11 20.29 -11.80 2.21
N LEU A 12 19.74 -11.61 3.41
CA LEU A 12 19.57 -10.28 4.01
C LEU A 12 20.92 -9.56 4.18
N ALA A 13 21.93 -10.25 4.72
CA ALA A 13 23.27 -9.70 4.87
C ALA A 13 23.88 -9.32 3.52
N LEU A 14 23.72 -10.17 2.50
CA LEU A 14 24.21 -9.93 1.15
C LEU A 14 23.57 -8.68 0.54
N LEU A 15 22.26 -8.50 0.66
CA LEU A 15 21.55 -7.32 0.15
C LEU A 15 22.05 -6.03 0.81
N LEU A 16 22.27 -6.06 2.13
CA LEU A 16 22.83 -4.92 2.86
C LEU A 16 24.28 -4.61 2.44
N VAL A 17 25.09 -5.65 2.21
CA VAL A 17 26.48 -5.50 1.74
C VAL A 17 26.51 -4.92 0.33
N ILE A 18 25.64 -5.38 -0.57
CA ILE A 18 25.52 -4.82 -1.93
C ILE A 18 25.17 -3.33 -1.85
N ALA A 19 24.16 -2.96 -1.06
CA ALA A 19 23.78 -1.56 -0.87
C ALA A 19 24.93 -0.72 -0.29
N TRP A 20 25.65 -1.27 0.69
CA TRP A 20 26.80 -0.60 1.30
C TRP A 20 27.98 -0.43 0.32
N ILE A 21 28.25 -1.42 -0.55
CA ILE A 21 29.28 -1.30 -1.58
C ILE A 21 28.91 -0.21 -2.59
N CYS A 22 27.64 -0.13 -2.97
CA CYS A 22 27.10 0.89 -3.87
C CYS A 22 26.89 2.26 -3.20
N SER A 23 27.22 2.42 -1.92
CA SER A 23 27.04 3.67 -1.18
C SER A 23 27.92 4.80 -1.70
N THR A 24 27.36 6.02 -1.77
CA THR A 24 28.09 7.24 -2.15
C THR A 24 29.15 7.65 -1.13
N ASP A 25 28.88 7.47 0.18
CA ASP A 25 29.85 7.72 1.26
C ASP A 25 29.69 6.70 2.41
N ARG A 26 30.42 5.59 2.29
CA ARG A 26 30.40 4.47 3.25
C ARG A 26 30.73 4.86 4.69
N ARG A 27 31.40 6.00 4.92
CA ARG A 27 31.81 6.44 6.27
C ARG A 27 30.68 7.14 7.01
N LYS A 28 29.72 7.74 6.29
CA LYS A 28 28.59 8.47 6.87
C LYS A 28 27.35 7.60 7.09
N VAL A 29 27.41 6.31 6.78
CA VAL A 29 26.32 5.35 7.03
C VAL A 29 26.00 5.28 8.53
N SER A 30 24.74 5.56 8.86
CA SER A 30 24.26 5.48 10.24
C SER A 30 23.85 4.05 10.60
N TRP A 31 24.78 3.28 11.15
CA TRP A 31 24.52 1.88 11.57
C TRP A 31 23.40 1.73 12.60
N ARG A 32 23.14 2.79 13.39
CA ARG A 32 21.97 2.88 14.25
C ARG A 32 20.65 2.77 13.46
N LEU A 33 20.54 3.49 12.34
CA LEU A 33 19.36 3.48 11.49
C LEU A 33 19.17 2.11 10.86
N VAL A 34 20.25 1.51 10.34
CA VAL A 34 20.23 0.16 9.78
C VAL A 34 19.76 -0.85 10.83
N GLY A 35 20.34 -0.82 12.03
CA GLY A 35 19.95 -1.71 13.12
C GLY A 35 18.49 -1.56 13.56
N TRP A 36 18.01 -0.32 13.73
CA TRP A 36 16.61 -0.08 14.08
C TRP A 36 15.65 -0.45 12.95
N GLY A 37 15.98 -0.13 11.70
CA GLY A 37 15.14 -0.47 10.56
C GLY A 37 14.98 -1.98 10.38
N LEU A 38 16.04 -2.77 10.55
CA LEU A 38 15.95 -4.23 10.57
C LEU A 38 15.16 -4.74 11.78
N THR A 39 15.36 -4.14 12.95
CA THR A 39 14.64 -4.52 14.17
C THR A 39 13.14 -4.24 14.05
N LEU A 40 12.75 -3.12 13.43
CA LEU A 40 11.36 -2.80 13.17
C LEU A 40 10.72 -3.80 12.19
N GLN A 41 11.42 -4.16 11.11
CA GLN A 41 10.93 -5.16 10.16
C GLN A 41 10.75 -6.53 10.80
N ILE A 42 11.80 -7.06 11.43
CA ILE A 42 11.78 -8.38 12.06
C ILE A 42 10.83 -8.39 13.26
N GLY A 43 10.83 -7.32 14.06
CA GLY A 43 9.95 -7.17 15.21
C GLY A 43 8.49 -7.14 14.81
N PHE A 44 8.14 -6.38 13.76
CA PHE A 44 6.77 -6.36 13.22
C PHE A 44 6.39 -7.73 12.64
N ALA A 45 7.26 -8.37 11.86
CA ALA A 45 7.01 -9.70 11.32
C ALA A 45 6.77 -10.74 12.42
N LEU A 46 7.57 -10.73 13.49
CA LEU A 46 7.39 -11.63 14.63
C LEU A 46 6.11 -11.32 15.40
N LEU A 47 5.79 -10.03 15.58
CA LEU A 47 4.57 -9.61 16.26
C LEU A 47 3.35 -10.12 15.50
N VAL A 48 3.29 -9.90 14.20
CA VAL A 48 2.11 -10.21 13.38
C VAL A 48 2.02 -11.69 13.02
N LEU A 49 3.12 -12.34 12.64
CA LEU A 49 3.09 -13.71 12.11
C LEU A 49 3.28 -14.80 13.17
N ARG A 50 3.74 -14.46 14.38
CA ARG A 50 4.11 -15.48 15.38
C ARG A 50 3.33 -15.37 16.69
N THR A 51 2.84 -14.19 17.06
CA THR A 51 2.07 -14.05 18.30
C THR A 51 0.60 -14.41 18.07
N PRO A 52 -0.09 -15.06 19.03
CA PRO A 52 -1.51 -15.38 18.88
C PRO A 52 -2.38 -14.15 18.64
N ALA A 53 -2.07 -13.03 19.32
CA ALA A 53 -2.75 -11.76 19.13
C ALA A 53 -2.48 -11.17 17.73
N GLY A 54 -1.25 -11.30 17.23
CA GLY A 54 -0.87 -10.88 15.89
C GLY A 54 -1.63 -11.63 14.80
N VAL A 55 -1.69 -12.96 14.90
CA VAL A 55 -2.46 -13.81 13.96
C VAL A 55 -3.94 -13.44 14.00
N ALA A 56 -4.53 -13.29 15.19
CA ALA A 56 -5.93 -12.88 15.31
C ALA A 56 -6.20 -11.48 14.72
N ALA A 57 -5.29 -10.52 14.92
CA ALA A 57 -5.39 -9.21 14.31
C ALA A 57 -5.26 -9.28 12.78
N PHE A 58 -4.44 -10.19 12.27
CA PHE A 58 -4.22 -10.41 10.84
C PHE A 58 -5.44 -11.04 10.16
N ASP A 59 -6.06 -12.03 10.80
CA ASP A 59 -7.29 -12.64 10.34
C ASP A 59 -8.43 -11.61 10.33
N ALA A 60 -8.54 -10.80 11.38
CA ALA A 60 -9.49 -9.70 11.42
C ALA A 60 -9.26 -8.70 10.26
N LEU A 61 -8.01 -8.38 9.95
CA LEU A 61 -7.66 -7.51 8.84
C LEU A 61 -8.01 -8.12 7.48
N ASN A 62 -7.76 -9.42 7.28
CA ASN A 62 -8.19 -10.15 6.10
C ASN A 62 -9.71 -10.05 5.92
N HIS A 63 -10.48 -10.31 6.97
CA HIS A 63 -11.93 -10.18 6.93
C HIS A 63 -12.41 -8.77 6.58
N VAL A 64 -11.76 -7.73 7.13
CA VAL A 64 -12.07 -6.34 6.79
C VAL A 64 -11.80 -6.07 5.31
N VAL A 65 -10.65 -6.47 4.78
CA VAL A 65 -10.33 -6.26 3.35
C VAL A 65 -11.32 -7.01 2.46
N HIS A 66 -11.64 -8.26 2.79
CA HIS A 66 -12.64 -9.04 2.04
C HIS A 66 -14.02 -8.38 2.05
N ALA A 67 -14.46 -7.86 3.20
CA ALA A 67 -15.72 -7.14 3.31
C ALA A 67 -15.72 -5.86 2.46
N VAL A 68 -14.64 -5.07 2.54
CA VAL A 68 -14.46 -3.84 1.74
C VAL A 68 -14.49 -4.16 0.25
N LEU A 69 -13.75 -5.18 -0.21
CA LEU A 69 -13.78 -5.62 -1.60
C LEU A 69 -15.15 -6.17 -2.02
N GLY A 70 -15.88 -6.80 -1.08
CA GLY A 70 -17.26 -7.24 -1.29
C GLY A 70 -18.20 -6.07 -1.58
N TYR A 71 -18.11 -4.98 -0.81
CA TYR A 71 -18.91 -3.78 -1.07
C TYR A 71 -18.56 -3.13 -2.42
N GLY A 72 -17.28 -3.10 -2.79
CA GLY A 72 -16.85 -2.65 -4.12
C GLY A 72 -17.44 -3.51 -5.24
N THR A 73 -17.52 -4.82 -5.02
CA THR A 73 -18.12 -5.78 -5.97
C THR A 73 -19.62 -5.54 -6.16
N GLU A 74 -20.36 -5.17 -5.12
CA GLU A 74 -21.77 -4.79 -5.25
C GLU A 74 -21.95 -3.50 -6.08
N GLY A 75 -21.07 -2.52 -5.90
CA GLY A 75 -21.04 -1.33 -6.76
C GLY A 75 -20.73 -1.67 -8.22
N ALA A 76 -19.79 -2.58 -8.47
CA ALA A 76 -19.52 -3.08 -9.81
C ALA A 76 -20.72 -3.82 -10.41
N ARG A 77 -21.43 -4.63 -9.61
CA ARG A 77 -22.61 -5.38 -10.05
C ARG A 77 -23.76 -4.45 -10.42
N PHE A 78 -23.91 -3.32 -9.72
CA PHE A 78 -24.87 -2.30 -10.11
C PHE A 78 -24.59 -1.72 -11.51
N VAL A 79 -23.32 -1.49 -11.86
CA VAL A 79 -22.92 -0.88 -13.14
C VAL A 79 -22.84 -1.90 -14.28
N PHE A 80 -22.27 -3.08 -14.03
CA PHE A 80 -21.93 -4.07 -15.05
C PHE A 80 -22.77 -5.35 -14.98
N GLY A 81 -23.69 -5.47 -14.03
CA GLY A 81 -24.56 -6.62 -13.87
C GLY A 81 -23.78 -7.91 -13.63
N ASN A 82 -24.15 -8.97 -14.37
CA ASN A 82 -23.57 -10.30 -14.21
C ASN A 82 -22.12 -10.38 -14.74
N LEU A 83 -21.64 -9.42 -15.51
CA LEU A 83 -20.27 -9.42 -16.09
C LEU A 83 -19.15 -9.34 -15.04
N VAL A 84 -19.49 -8.99 -13.80
CA VAL A 84 -18.56 -8.98 -12.66
C VAL A 84 -18.12 -10.40 -12.29
N GLY A 85 -18.96 -11.41 -12.57
CA GLY A 85 -18.63 -12.81 -12.39
C GLY A 85 -17.65 -13.31 -13.46
N SER A 86 -16.81 -14.28 -13.10
CA SER A 86 -16.06 -15.09 -14.07
C SER A 86 -16.99 -15.93 -14.93
N GLU A 87 -18.12 -16.33 -14.35
CA GLU A 87 -19.17 -17.12 -14.96
C GLU A 87 -20.45 -16.30 -15.02
N VAL A 88 -21.03 -16.20 -16.22
CA VAL A 88 -22.31 -15.55 -16.45
C VAL A 88 -23.35 -16.63 -16.75
N PRO A 89 -24.48 -16.67 -16.03
CA PRO A 89 -25.56 -17.59 -16.34
C PRO A 89 -26.06 -17.41 -17.77
N VAL A 90 -26.18 -18.51 -18.51
CA VAL A 90 -26.78 -18.51 -19.86
C VAL A 90 -28.23 -18.95 -19.73
N GLY A 91 -29.14 -18.27 -20.43
CA GLY A 91 -30.57 -18.49 -20.24
C GLY A 91 -31.39 -17.89 -21.37
N THR A 92 -32.71 -18.06 -21.25
CA THR A 92 -33.68 -17.47 -22.17
C THR A 92 -34.47 -16.37 -21.47
N PHE A 93 -34.93 -15.40 -22.25
CA PHE A 93 -35.87 -14.39 -21.77
C PHE A 93 -37.29 -14.92 -21.97
N GLY A 94 -38.07 -14.96 -20.90
CA GLY A 94 -39.49 -15.27 -20.94
C GLY A 94 -40.30 -14.18 -21.65
N ALA A 95 -41.57 -14.48 -21.98
CA ALA A 95 -42.49 -13.52 -22.61
C ALA A 95 -42.81 -12.30 -21.72
N ASP A 96 -42.56 -12.44 -20.42
CA ASP A 96 -42.62 -11.44 -19.35
C ASP A 96 -41.32 -10.62 -19.21
N GLY A 97 -40.31 -10.87 -20.04
CA GLY A 97 -39.02 -10.18 -20.02
C GLY A 97 -38.09 -10.62 -18.89
N ALA A 98 -38.52 -11.57 -18.04
CA ALA A 98 -37.71 -12.14 -16.99
C ALA A 98 -36.66 -13.10 -17.58
N PHE A 99 -35.42 -12.98 -17.11
CA PHE A 99 -34.34 -13.88 -17.49
C PHE A 99 -34.43 -15.18 -16.68
N SER A 100 -34.51 -16.32 -17.36
CA SER A 100 -34.46 -17.66 -16.75
C SER A 100 -33.14 -18.33 -17.11
N SER A 101 -32.28 -18.58 -16.11
CA SER A 101 -31.02 -19.30 -16.29
C SER A 101 -31.28 -20.77 -16.64
N THR A 102 -30.49 -21.31 -17.57
CA THR A 102 -30.41 -22.74 -17.84
C THR A 102 -29.49 -23.40 -16.82
N ASP A 103 -30.03 -24.33 -16.04
CA ASP A 103 -29.27 -25.01 -14.98
C ASP A 103 -28.00 -25.67 -15.53
N GLY A 104 -26.87 -25.35 -14.91
CA GLY A 104 -25.56 -25.94 -15.22
C GLY A 104 -24.84 -25.39 -16.46
N VAL A 105 -25.41 -24.39 -17.16
CA VAL A 105 -24.75 -23.76 -18.32
C VAL A 105 -24.36 -22.31 -17.99
N VAL A 106 -23.05 -22.07 -17.94
CA VAL A 106 -22.46 -20.75 -17.72
C VAL A 106 -21.52 -20.39 -18.87
N ALA A 107 -21.44 -19.11 -19.19
CA ALA A 107 -20.45 -18.57 -20.11
C ALA A 107 -19.26 -18.04 -19.28
N GLU A 108 -18.07 -18.56 -19.54
CA GLU A 108 -16.84 -17.98 -19.01
C GLU A 108 -16.50 -16.71 -19.79
N THR A 109 -16.58 -15.56 -19.15
CA THR A 109 -16.36 -14.27 -19.83
C THR A 109 -14.88 -13.95 -20.01
N GLY A 110 -14.01 -14.50 -19.16
CA GLY A 110 -12.59 -14.13 -19.10
C GLY A 110 -12.32 -12.68 -18.69
N ALA A 111 -13.36 -11.87 -18.48
CA ALA A 111 -13.28 -10.42 -18.26
C ALA A 111 -13.29 -10.03 -16.77
N PHE A 112 -13.01 -10.99 -15.88
CA PHE A 112 -12.94 -10.81 -14.43
C PHE A 112 -12.07 -9.61 -14.03
N PHE A 113 -10.92 -9.43 -14.69
CA PHE A 113 -10.02 -8.32 -14.41
C PHE A 113 -10.69 -6.96 -14.67
N ALA A 114 -11.30 -6.80 -15.85
CA ALA A 114 -11.90 -5.53 -16.26
C ALA A 114 -13.14 -5.15 -15.44
N PHE A 115 -14.00 -6.11 -15.11
CA PHE A 115 -15.30 -5.83 -14.48
C PHE A 115 -15.34 -6.05 -12.97
N ARG A 116 -14.32 -6.68 -12.37
CA ARG A 116 -14.24 -6.84 -10.91
C ARG A 116 -13.02 -6.14 -10.30
N ILE A 117 -11.85 -6.27 -10.90
CA ILE A 117 -10.62 -5.73 -10.32
C ILE A 117 -10.51 -4.22 -10.53
N LEU A 118 -10.74 -3.72 -11.75
CA LEU A 118 -10.68 -2.28 -12.03
C LEU A 118 -11.71 -1.47 -11.23
N PRO A 119 -12.99 -1.89 -11.07
CA PRO A 119 -13.94 -1.17 -10.22
C PRO A 119 -13.54 -1.16 -8.74
N ASN A 120 -12.88 -2.22 -8.24
CA ASN A 120 -12.38 -2.23 -6.87
C ASN A 120 -11.29 -1.17 -6.64
N ILE A 121 -10.45 -0.87 -7.64
CA ILE A 121 -9.49 0.26 -7.59
C ILE A 121 -10.26 1.58 -7.38
N ILE A 122 -11.33 1.80 -8.15
CA ILE A 122 -12.15 3.04 -8.05
C ILE A 122 -12.76 3.16 -6.64
N PHE A 123 -13.36 2.08 -6.15
CA PHE A 123 -14.00 2.04 -4.86
C PHE A 123 -13.01 2.27 -3.70
N VAL A 124 -11.87 1.58 -3.70
CA VAL A 124 -10.86 1.74 -2.64
C VAL A 124 -10.21 3.12 -2.68
N SER A 125 -9.98 3.68 -3.87
CA SER A 125 -9.50 5.06 -4.00
C SER A 125 -10.47 6.04 -3.36
N SER A 126 -11.76 5.93 -3.67
CA SER A 126 -12.82 6.74 -3.03
C SER A 126 -12.82 6.59 -1.51
N LEU A 127 -12.76 5.36 -1.00
CA LEU A 127 -12.75 5.07 0.43
C LEU A 127 -11.53 5.66 1.14
N VAL A 128 -10.32 5.47 0.59
CA VAL A 128 -9.08 6.01 1.16
C VAL A 128 -9.15 7.53 1.22
N THR A 129 -9.62 8.18 0.16
CA THR A 129 -9.79 9.64 0.14
C THR A 129 -10.77 10.13 1.19
N VAL A 130 -11.88 9.42 1.43
CA VAL A 130 -12.81 9.71 2.53
C VAL A 130 -12.13 9.55 3.89
N LEU A 131 -11.37 8.48 4.11
CA LEU A 131 -10.67 8.25 5.39
C LEU A 131 -9.59 9.32 5.66
N TYR A 132 -8.97 9.85 4.60
CA TYR A 132 -8.12 11.04 4.68
C TYR A 132 -8.93 12.29 5.02
N HIS A 133 -10.05 12.55 4.34
CA HIS A 133 -10.88 13.71 4.67
C HIS A 133 -11.34 13.70 6.15
N LEU A 134 -11.68 12.53 6.67
CA LEU A 134 -12.14 12.33 8.05
C LEU A 134 -11.02 12.41 9.12
N GLY A 135 -9.74 12.42 8.73
CA GLY A 135 -8.64 12.48 9.71
C GLY A 135 -8.22 11.12 10.28
N ILE A 136 -8.74 9.99 9.76
CA ILE A 136 -8.44 8.66 10.30
C ILE A 136 -7.06 8.21 9.86
N MET A 137 -6.76 8.34 8.56
CA MET A 137 -5.47 7.93 8.00
C MET A 137 -4.32 8.73 8.59
N GLN A 138 -4.52 10.04 8.81
CA GLN A 138 -3.55 10.94 9.43
C GLN A 138 -3.13 10.46 10.82
N LYS A 139 -4.06 9.95 11.63
CA LYS A 139 -3.75 9.41 12.96
C LYS A 139 -2.88 8.17 12.85
N VAL A 140 -3.22 7.25 11.93
CA VAL A 140 -2.46 6.01 11.71
C VAL A 140 -1.05 6.32 11.19
N VAL A 141 -0.96 7.14 10.13
CA VAL A 141 0.31 7.59 9.54
C VAL A 141 1.19 8.27 10.58
N ARG A 142 0.62 9.15 11.41
CA ARG A 142 1.38 9.84 12.46
C ARG A 142 1.97 8.89 13.50
N VAL A 143 1.24 7.85 13.90
CA VAL A 143 1.75 6.83 14.84
C VAL A 143 2.93 6.07 14.22
N VAL A 144 2.80 5.66 12.95
CA VAL A 144 3.88 4.95 12.24
C VAL A 144 5.10 5.86 12.04
N ALA A 145 4.88 7.07 11.54
CA ALA A 145 5.92 8.07 11.33
C ALA A 145 6.65 8.40 12.63
N TRP A 146 5.92 8.63 13.72
CA TRP A 146 6.50 8.89 15.04
C TRP A 146 7.36 7.73 15.53
N THR A 147 6.89 6.48 15.36
CA THR A 147 7.62 5.28 15.76
C THR A 147 8.94 5.15 15.00
N MET A 148 8.90 5.36 13.67
CA MET A 148 10.08 5.32 12.80
C MET A 148 11.04 6.46 13.12
N GLN A 149 10.54 7.71 13.23
CA GLN A 149 11.36 8.89 13.50
C GLN A 149 12.06 8.77 14.86
N ARG A 150 11.35 8.30 15.88
CA ARG A 150 11.88 8.15 17.24
C ARG A 150 13.01 7.12 17.32
N THR A 151 12.88 6.03 16.60
CA THR A 151 13.84 4.91 16.61
C THR A 151 15.02 5.18 15.68
N MET A 152 14.73 5.44 14.40
CA MET A 152 15.69 5.59 13.30
C MET A 152 16.37 6.96 13.24
N ARG A 153 15.79 8.00 13.87
CA ARG A 153 16.30 9.40 13.88
C ARG A 153 16.45 10.01 12.48
N THR A 154 15.57 9.65 11.57
CA THR A 154 15.39 10.26 10.25
C THR A 154 14.70 11.62 10.34
N SER A 155 14.73 12.39 9.25
CA SER A 155 14.05 13.68 9.20
C SER A 155 12.52 13.52 9.27
N GLY A 156 11.82 14.55 9.74
CA GLY A 156 10.35 14.52 9.83
C GLY A 156 9.68 14.31 8.48
N ALA A 157 10.15 15.02 7.45
CA ALA A 157 9.55 14.99 6.13
C ALA A 157 9.75 13.63 5.43
N GLU A 158 10.98 13.09 5.40
CA GLU A 158 11.22 11.79 4.75
C GLU A 158 10.47 10.66 5.47
N THR A 159 10.39 10.74 6.80
CA THR A 159 9.71 9.71 7.62
C THR A 159 8.20 9.79 7.45
N LEU A 160 7.62 10.99 7.46
CA LEU A 160 6.20 11.17 7.23
C LEU A 160 5.82 10.70 5.83
N CYS A 161 6.56 11.13 4.80
CA CYS A 161 6.32 10.69 3.42
C CYS A 161 6.42 9.16 3.31
N THR A 162 7.43 8.54 3.91
CA THR A 162 7.60 7.08 3.89
C THR A 162 6.47 6.36 4.61
N ALA A 163 6.02 6.85 5.76
CA ALA A 163 4.90 6.27 6.51
C ALA A 163 3.57 6.43 5.76
N THR A 164 3.35 7.58 5.11
CA THR A 164 2.20 7.82 4.23
C THR A 164 2.19 6.84 3.06
N ASN A 165 3.36 6.53 2.50
CA ASN A 165 3.49 5.65 1.33
C ASN A 165 3.12 4.16 1.61
N ILE A 166 2.91 3.78 2.87
CA ILE A 166 2.35 2.47 3.24
C ILE A 166 0.91 2.34 2.76
N PHE A 167 0.17 3.45 2.73
CA PHE A 167 -1.26 3.46 2.45
C PHE A 167 -1.60 4.18 1.15
N VAL A 168 -0.78 5.16 0.78
CA VAL A 168 -1.00 6.08 -0.31
C VAL A 168 0.05 5.85 -1.38
N GLY A 169 -0.28 6.08 -2.65
CA GLY A 169 0.65 5.85 -3.76
C GLY A 169 1.82 6.84 -3.83
N MET A 170 2.82 6.48 -4.62
CA MET A 170 4.08 7.23 -4.79
C MET A 170 3.91 8.67 -5.30
N MET A 171 2.80 8.98 -5.97
CA MET A 171 2.50 10.32 -6.51
C MET A 171 1.82 11.23 -5.49
N GLU A 172 1.20 10.64 -4.47
CA GLU A 172 0.38 11.33 -3.49
C GLU A 172 1.12 11.49 -2.16
N SER A 173 1.97 10.52 -1.79
CA SER A 173 2.76 10.60 -0.55
C SER A 173 3.71 11.81 -0.49
N PRO A 174 4.35 12.30 -1.58
CA PRO A 174 5.18 13.51 -1.50
C PRO A 174 4.37 14.79 -1.29
N LEU A 175 3.06 14.78 -1.59
CA LEU A 175 2.21 15.97 -1.43
C LEU A 175 2.04 16.35 0.04
N VAL A 176 2.07 15.37 0.95
CA VAL A 176 1.97 15.63 2.41
C VAL A 176 3.18 16.40 2.95
N VAL A 177 4.29 16.41 2.21
CA VAL A 177 5.54 17.10 2.55
C VAL A 177 5.95 18.13 1.51
N LYS A 178 5.01 18.53 0.62
CA LYS A 178 5.24 19.48 -0.48
C LYS A 178 6.03 20.74 -0.07
N PRO A 179 5.79 21.40 1.09
CA PRO A 179 6.55 22.59 1.49
C PRO A 179 8.04 22.35 1.80
N TYR A 180 8.45 21.09 1.91
CA TYR A 180 9.81 20.69 2.25
C TYR A 180 10.59 20.14 1.05
N VAL A 181 9.90 19.62 0.02
CA VAL A 181 10.52 18.91 -1.13
C VAL A 181 11.61 19.76 -1.81
N GLU A 182 11.38 21.06 -2.01
CA GLU A 182 12.35 21.96 -2.65
C GLU A 182 13.63 22.20 -1.81
N ARG A 183 13.57 21.95 -0.51
CA ARG A 183 14.66 22.18 0.45
C ARG A 183 15.24 20.89 1.03
N MET A 184 14.81 19.74 0.51
CA MET A 184 15.30 18.44 0.95
C MET A 184 16.75 18.23 0.56
N THR A 185 17.49 17.52 1.41
CA THR A 185 18.82 17.02 1.04
C THR A 185 18.71 15.92 -0.02
N GLU A 186 19.81 15.61 -0.69
CA GLU A 186 19.86 14.50 -1.65
C GLU A 186 19.48 13.16 -1.01
N SER A 187 19.85 12.97 0.26
CA SER A 187 19.52 11.76 1.01
C SER A 187 18.04 11.68 1.38
N GLU A 188 17.39 12.80 1.72
CA GLU A 188 15.93 12.87 1.92
C GLU A 188 15.18 12.59 0.62
N MET A 189 15.64 13.15 -0.50
CA MET A 189 15.05 12.91 -1.82
C MET A 189 15.16 11.43 -2.22
N MET A 190 16.34 10.83 -2.03
CA MET A 190 16.56 9.41 -2.28
C MET A 190 15.63 8.56 -1.40
N ALA A 191 15.41 8.94 -0.14
CA ALA A 191 14.52 8.23 0.77
C ALA A 191 13.06 8.25 0.29
N ILE A 192 12.51 9.40 -0.09
CA ILE A 192 11.11 9.47 -0.56
C ILE A 192 10.92 8.72 -1.89
N MET A 193 11.90 8.78 -2.80
CA MET A 193 11.85 8.03 -4.07
C MET A 193 11.93 6.52 -3.83
N THR A 194 12.84 6.08 -2.96
CA THR A 194 13.00 4.66 -2.60
C THR A 194 11.76 4.13 -1.90
N ALA A 195 11.19 4.89 -0.96
CA ALA A 195 9.92 4.55 -0.31
C ALA A 195 8.80 4.40 -1.34
N GLY A 196 8.72 5.36 -2.29
CA GLY A 196 7.86 5.35 -3.47
C GLY A 196 7.81 4.00 -4.18
N LEU A 197 8.99 3.44 -4.44
CA LEU A 197 9.18 2.21 -5.22
C LEU A 197 9.12 0.93 -4.38
N ALA A 198 9.35 1.01 -3.08
CA ALA A 198 9.42 -0.14 -2.19
C ALA A 198 8.06 -0.58 -1.64
N THR A 199 7.06 0.31 -1.65
CA THR A 199 5.71 0.03 -1.16
C THR A 199 4.68 0.02 -2.29
N ILE A 200 3.47 -0.42 -1.97
CA ILE A 200 2.30 -0.34 -2.87
C ILE A 200 1.23 0.54 -2.21
N SER A 201 0.39 1.20 -3.02
CA SER A 201 -0.75 1.94 -2.49
C SER A 201 -1.85 0.99 -2.00
N GLY A 202 -2.68 1.43 -1.06
CA GLY A 202 -3.85 0.68 -0.61
C GLY A 202 -4.82 0.35 -1.75
N THR A 203 -4.92 1.24 -2.74
CA THR A 203 -5.73 1.06 -3.93
C THR A 203 -5.23 -0.08 -4.83
N VAL A 204 -3.93 -0.18 -5.06
CA VAL A 204 -3.33 -1.28 -5.85
C VAL A 204 -3.28 -2.57 -5.03
N LEU A 205 -3.08 -2.48 -3.72
CA LEU A 205 -3.21 -3.61 -2.80
C LEU A 205 -4.57 -4.27 -2.91
N ALA A 206 -5.64 -3.48 -2.97
CA ALA A 206 -7.00 -3.98 -3.15
C ALA A 206 -7.17 -4.75 -4.47
N ALA A 207 -6.53 -4.29 -5.55
CA ALA A 207 -6.52 -5.00 -6.83
C ALA A 207 -5.82 -6.36 -6.70
N TYR A 208 -4.61 -6.40 -6.13
CA TYR A 208 -3.85 -7.65 -5.93
C TYR A 208 -4.55 -8.60 -4.97
N ALA A 209 -5.10 -8.10 -3.86
CA ALA A 209 -5.90 -8.88 -2.94
C ALA A 209 -7.13 -9.48 -3.63
N GLY A 210 -7.85 -8.69 -4.44
CA GLY A 210 -8.99 -9.17 -5.23
C GLY A 210 -8.62 -10.24 -6.25
N MET A 211 -7.46 -10.12 -6.89
CA MET A 211 -6.93 -11.11 -7.83
C MET A 211 -6.49 -12.41 -7.14
N LEU A 212 -5.90 -12.29 -5.95
CA LEU A 212 -5.34 -13.43 -5.21
C LEU A 212 -6.37 -14.13 -4.32
N MET A 213 -7.48 -13.47 -3.95
CA MET A 213 -8.53 -14.01 -3.08
C MET A 213 -8.99 -15.43 -3.46
N PRO A 214 -9.18 -15.81 -4.74
CA PRO A 214 -9.59 -17.17 -5.10
C PRO A 214 -8.52 -18.24 -4.85
N TYR A 215 -7.24 -17.85 -4.81
CA TYR A 215 -6.10 -18.78 -4.66
C TYR A 215 -5.51 -18.78 -3.26
N HIS A 216 -5.49 -17.61 -2.62
CA HIS A 216 -4.90 -17.34 -1.31
C HIS A 216 -5.80 -16.38 -0.53
N PRO A 217 -6.74 -16.91 0.29
CA PRO A 217 -7.66 -16.08 1.08
C PRO A 217 -6.94 -15.11 2.02
N ASP A 218 -5.76 -15.48 2.52
CA ASP A 218 -4.99 -14.66 3.47
C ASP A 218 -4.02 -13.69 2.79
N ALA A 219 -4.09 -13.54 1.46
CA ALA A 219 -3.16 -12.71 0.70
C ALA A 219 -3.23 -11.22 1.10
N ALA A 220 -4.42 -10.71 1.44
CA ALA A 220 -4.61 -9.31 1.81
C ALA A 220 -3.75 -8.92 3.02
N GLY A 221 -3.76 -9.75 4.07
CA GLY A 221 -2.93 -9.56 5.25
C GLY A 221 -1.46 -9.53 4.87
N HIS A 222 -0.99 -10.51 4.08
CA HIS A 222 0.42 -10.56 3.65
C HIS A 222 0.85 -9.31 2.89
N LEU A 223 0.00 -8.78 2.01
CA LEU A 223 0.25 -7.54 1.28
C LEU A 223 0.33 -6.32 2.22
N ILE A 224 -0.52 -6.27 3.26
CA ILE A 224 -0.47 -5.19 4.26
C ILE A 224 0.79 -5.30 5.11
N ALA A 225 1.14 -6.51 5.58
CA ALA A 225 2.37 -6.72 6.33
C ALA A 225 3.61 -6.33 5.50
N ALA A 226 3.66 -6.75 4.23
CA ALA A 226 4.73 -6.38 3.32
C ALA A 226 4.82 -4.86 3.17
N SER A 227 3.70 -4.16 2.97
CA SER A 227 3.67 -2.70 2.82
C SER A 227 4.20 -1.98 4.07
N VAL A 228 3.82 -2.43 5.27
CA VAL A 228 4.30 -1.86 6.54
C VAL A 228 5.80 -2.13 6.75
N MET A 229 6.27 -3.34 6.41
CA MET A 229 7.68 -3.71 6.53
C MET A 229 8.57 -2.99 5.51
N SER A 230 8.03 -2.69 4.32
CA SER A 230 8.75 -1.98 3.26
C SER A 230 9.11 -0.55 3.65
N ALA A 231 8.34 0.12 4.51
CA ALA A 231 8.65 1.50 4.94
C ALA A 231 10.01 1.63 5.67
N PRO A 232 10.27 0.90 6.78
CA PRO A 232 11.60 0.92 7.39
C PRO A 232 12.68 0.28 6.49
N ALA A 233 12.33 -0.69 5.64
CA ALA A 233 13.29 -1.26 4.68
C ALA A 233 13.76 -0.22 3.66
N ALA A 234 12.84 0.60 3.14
CA ALA A 234 13.13 1.66 2.20
C ALA A 234 14.10 2.69 2.79
N LEU A 235 13.88 3.10 4.04
CA LEU A 235 14.80 4.00 4.74
C LEU A 235 16.18 3.37 4.97
N VAL A 236 16.24 2.08 5.29
CA VAL A 236 17.54 1.39 5.43
C VAL A 236 18.30 1.40 4.11
N MET A 237 17.64 1.01 3.03
CA MET A 237 18.27 0.91 1.72
C MET A 237 18.65 2.28 1.16
N SER A 238 17.77 3.28 1.28
CA SER A 238 18.04 4.63 0.81
C SER A 238 19.21 5.27 1.56
N LYS A 239 19.26 5.14 2.88
CA LYS A 239 20.33 5.70 3.73
C LYS A 239 21.62 4.89 3.70
N LEU A 240 21.59 3.63 3.24
CA LEU A 240 22.79 2.90 2.88
C LEU A 240 23.38 3.40 1.57
N LEU A 241 22.54 3.59 0.53
CA LEU A 241 22.97 4.03 -0.79
C LEU A 241 23.42 5.50 -0.80
N VAL A 242 22.62 6.39 -0.22
CA VAL A 242 22.90 7.82 -0.12
C VAL A 242 22.75 8.26 1.34
N PRO A 243 23.82 8.16 2.15
CA PRO A 243 23.78 8.56 3.55
C PRO A 243 23.54 10.06 3.73
N GLU A 244 22.97 10.44 4.86
CA GLU A 244 22.71 11.85 5.17
C GLU A 244 24.02 12.60 5.39
N THR A 245 24.26 13.64 4.59
CA THR A 245 25.48 14.44 4.66
C THR A 245 25.24 15.91 4.98
N GLY A 246 24.00 16.38 4.80
CA GLY A 246 23.56 17.74 5.13
C GLY A 246 22.75 17.80 6.43
N GLU A 247 22.21 18.98 6.74
CA GLU A 247 21.30 19.18 7.87
C GLU A 247 19.86 19.32 7.35
N PRO A 248 18.99 18.32 7.60
CA PRO A 248 17.60 18.39 7.19
C PRO A 248 16.81 19.48 7.93
N VAL A 249 16.00 20.23 7.20
CA VAL A 249 15.15 21.32 7.74
C VAL A 249 14.14 20.80 8.78
N THR A 250 13.73 19.53 8.67
CA THR A 250 12.70 18.92 9.51
C THR A 250 13.26 17.96 10.57
N THR A 251 14.55 18.06 10.88
CA THR A 251 15.17 17.20 11.90
C THR A 251 14.48 17.38 13.26
N GLY A 252 13.95 16.29 13.81
CA GLY A 252 13.32 16.27 15.14
C GLY A 252 11.91 16.88 15.23
N VAL A 253 11.33 17.32 14.11
CA VAL A 253 9.94 17.81 14.05
C VAL A 253 9.09 16.77 13.33
N VAL A 254 7.87 16.50 13.81
CA VAL A 254 6.89 15.73 13.01
C VAL A 254 6.27 16.74 12.04
N ALA A 255 6.49 16.57 10.73
CA ALA A 255 5.93 17.48 9.74
C ALA A 255 4.39 17.45 9.83
N GLU A 256 3.74 18.60 9.74
CA GLU A 256 2.28 18.67 9.71
C GLU A 256 1.77 18.36 8.31
N GLU A 257 0.77 17.48 8.22
CA GLU A 257 0.09 17.17 6.95
C GLU A 257 -0.68 18.38 6.46
N VAL A 258 -0.43 18.76 5.20
CA VAL A 258 -1.04 19.93 4.55
C VAL A 258 -2.46 19.62 4.06
N GLU A 259 -3.31 20.65 4.19
CA GLU A 259 -4.65 20.95 3.65
C GLU A 259 -5.61 19.82 3.26
N ARG A 260 -6.86 19.99 3.73
CA ARG A 260 -8.02 19.22 3.27
C ARG A 260 -8.61 19.95 2.05
N PRO A 261 -8.45 19.43 0.82
CA PRO A 261 -8.98 20.11 -0.35
C PRO A 261 -10.51 19.99 -0.44
N ASP A 262 -11.10 18.96 0.17
CA ASP A 262 -12.52 18.65 0.03
C ASP A 262 -13.40 19.39 1.05
N VAL A 263 -14.60 19.80 0.60
CA VAL A 263 -15.56 20.53 1.44
C VAL A 263 -16.29 19.59 2.41
N ASN A 264 -16.55 18.35 2.00
CA ASN A 264 -17.23 17.34 2.81
C ASN A 264 -16.87 15.91 2.36
N ALA A 265 -17.37 14.90 3.08
CA ALA A 265 -17.07 13.50 2.79
C ALA A 265 -17.58 13.01 1.43
N ILE A 266 -18.68 13.57 0.90
CA ILE A 266 -19.21 13.20 -0.42
C ILE A 266 -18.33 13.77 -1.53
N ASP A 267 -17.86 15.00 -1.35
CA ASP A 267 -16.90 15.65 -2.24
C ASP A 267 -15.58 14.85 -2.29
N ALA A 268 -15.06 14.46 -1.12
CA ALA A 268 -13.89 13.59 -1.01
C ALA A 268 -14.10 12.22 -1.70
N ALA A 269 -15.28 11.61 -1.53
CA ALA A 269 -15.61 10.35 -2.18
C ALA A 269 -15.65 10.49 -3.72
N ALA A 270 -16.24 11.57 -4.23
CA ALA A 270 -16.33 11.83 -5.66
C ALA A 270 -14.96 12.09 -6.29
N ARG A 271 -14.12 12.93 -5.64
CA ARG A 271 -12.74 13.16 -6.09
C ARG A 271 -11.91 11.88 -6.08
N GLY A 272 -11.97 11.12 -4.99
CA GLY A 272 -11.25 9.85 -4.88
C GLY A 272 -11.70 8.82 -5.91
N ALA A 273 -12.99 8.78 -6.26
CA ALA A 273 -13.49 7.92 -7.34
C ALA A 273 -12.98 8.37 -8.72
N ALA A 274 -12.91 9.68 -9.00
CA ALA A 274 -12.38 10.20 -10.26
C ALA A 274 -10.88 9.91 -10.42
N GLU A 275 -10.09 10.09 -9.35
CA GLU A 275 -8.67 9.71 -9.29
C GLU A 275 -8.51 8.19 -9.49
N GLY A 276 -9.34 7.39 -8.81
CA GLY A 276 -9.35 5.94 -8.92
C GLY A 276 -9.72 5.45 -10.32
N LEU A 277 -10.66 6.10 -11.02
CA LEU A 277 -11.01 5.79 -12.41
C LEU A 277 -9.83 6.04 -13.34
N ARG A 278 -9.16 7.18 -13.20
CA ARG A 278 -7.96 7.48 -13.99
C ARG A 278 -6.88 6.44 -13.75
N LEU A 279 -6.65 6.06 -12.49
CA LEU A 279 -5.69 5.01 -12.14
C LEU A 279 -6.07 3.66 -12.77
N ALA A 280 -7.34 3.26 -12.66
CA ALA A 280 -7.84 2.01 -13.22
C ALA A 280 -7.67 1.95 -14.75
N LEU A 281 -7.96 3.04 -15.46
CA LEU A 281 -7.75 3.14 -16.91
C LEU A 281 -6.28 3.04 -17.29
N VAL A 282 -5.39 3.72 -16.55
CA VAL A 282 -3.94 3.65 -16.79
C VAL A 282 -3.42 2.23 -16.55
N VAL A 283 -3.84 1.59 -15.45
CA VAL A 283 -3.46 0.20 -15.15
C VAL A 283 -3.94 -0.76 -16.25
N GLY A 284 -5.21 -0.64 -16.65
CA GLY A 284 -5.77 -1.45 -17.74
C GLY A 284 -5.03 -1.26 -19.06
N ALA A 285 -4.73 -0.01 -19.43
CA ALA A 285 -3.99 0.29 -20.65
C ALA A 285 -2.55 -0.23 -20.65
N MET A 286 -1.86 -0.19 -19.50
CA MET A 286 -0.47 -0.68 -19.38
C MET A 286 -0.35 -2.21 -19.38
N LEU A 287 -1.44 -2.94 -19.10
CA LEU A 287 -1.45 -4.40 -19.11
C LEU A 287 -1.77 -5.02 -20.47
N ILE A 288 -2.31 -4.23 -21.40
CA ILE A 288 -2.58 -4.60 -22.80
C ILE A 288 -1.29 -4.43 -23.61
#